data_AF-A0A7J7V1Z2-F1
#
_entry.id   AF-A0A7J7V1Z2-F1
#
_cell.length_a   1.000
_cell.length_b   1.000
_cell.length_c   1.000
_cell.angle_alpha   90.00
_cell.angle_beta   90.00
_cell.angle_gamma   90.00
#
_symmetry.space_group_name_H-M   'P 1'
#
loop_
_entity.id
_entity.type
_entity.pdbx_description
1 polymer ?
#
loop_
_entity_poly.entity_id
_entity_poly.type
_entity_poly.pdbx_seq_one_letter_code
_entity_poly.pdbx_strand_id
1 'polypeptide(L)' 'MVMNIGLRLRGWGGLVGVFIIFAVFAVLTVAILLIMEGLSAFLHALRLHWVEFQNKFYVGAGYKFSPFSFKNILDGTVEE' A
#
# COMPACT_ATOMS: atom_id res chain seq x y z
N MET A 1 6.28 -26.46 5.91
CA MET A 1 6.40 -25.27 5.04
C MET A 1 7.03 -24.15 5.86
N VAL A 2 8.17 -23.60 5.42
CA VAL A 2 9.08 -22.60 6.05
C VAL A 2 9.37 -22.70 7.57
N MET A 3 8.37 -22.65 8.46
CA MET A 3 8.56 -22.70 9.91
C MET A 3 8.79 -24.12 10.48
N ASN A 4 8.58 -25.16 9.66
CA ASN A 4 8.73 -26.55 10.10
C ASN A 4 10.19 -26.95 10.43
N ILE A 5 11.17 -26.20 9.92
CA ILE A 5 12.60 -26.43 10.20
C ILE A 5 12.97 -25.95 11.61
N GLY A 6 12.43 -24.80 12.04
CA GLY A 6 12.70 -24.26 13.38
C GLY A 6 11.90 -24.98 14.48
N LEU A 7 10.68 -25.45 14.19
CA LEU A 7 9.84 -26.22 15.12
C LEU A 7 10.37 -27.64 15.42
N ARG A 8 11.21 -28.21 14.56
CA ARG A 8 11.84 -29.52 14.77
C ARG A 8 13.03 -29.49 15.75
N LEU A 9 13.63 -28.32 15.98
CA LEU A 9 14.77 -28.16 16.89
C LEU A 9 14.26 -27.91 18.32
N ARG A 10 14.32 -28.93 19.16
CA ARG A 10 13.87 -28.87 20.56
C ARG A 10 14.98 -28.28 21.44
N GLY A 11 14.85 -27.01 21.82
CA GLY A 11 15.78 -26.30 22.71
C GLY A 11 15.73 -24.78 22.53
N TRP A 12 16.45 -24.03 23.38
CA TRP A 12 16.46 -22.55 23.32
C TRP A 12 17.02 -22.00 21.99
N GLY A 13 18.00 -22.67 21.39
CA GLY A 13 18.52 -22.31 20.07
C GLY A 13 17.49 -22.43 18.94
N GLY A 14 16.52 -23.34 19.06
CA GLY A 14 15.41 -23.47 18.10
C GLY A 14 14.50 -22.25 18.13
N LEU A 15 14.26 -21.67 19.32
CA LEU A 15 13.40 -20.50 19.48
C LEU A 15 14.02 -19.23 18.84
N VAL A 16 15.33 -19.04 19.02
CA VAL A 16 16.07 -17.96 18.35
C VAL A 16 16.09 -18.15 16.83
N GLY A 17 16.31 -19.38 16.36
CA GLY A 17 16.27 -19.69 14.94
C GLY A 17 14.91 -19.44 14.29
N VAL A 18 13.81 -19.83 14.96
CA VAL A 18 12.44 -19.55 14.51
C VAL A 18 12.19 -18.04 14.42
N PHE A 19 12.61 -17.28 15.43
CA PHE A 19 12.41 -15.83 15.46
C PHE A 19 13.09 -15.13 14.26
N ILE A 20 14.34 -15.47 13.96
CA ILE A 20 15.08 -14.88 12.82
C ILE A 20 14.43 -15.27 11.48
N ILE A 21 14.12 -16.55 11.30
CA ILE A 21 13.48 -17.05 10.07
C ILE A 21 12.11 -16.38 9.86
N PHE A 22 11.34 -16.22 10.93
CA PHE A 22 10.06 -15.52 10.87
C PHE A 22 10.22 -14.04 10.56
N ALA A 23 11.20 -13.35 11.15
CA ALA A 23 11.47 -11.95 10.88
C ALA A 23 11.80 -11.71 9.39
N VAL A 24 12.68 -12.54 8.81
CA VAL A 24 13.02 -12.46 7.38
C VAL A 24 11.80 -12.77 6.51
N PHE A 25 11.04 -13.82 6.86
CA PHE A 25 9.82 -14.17 6.14
C PHE A 25 8.76 -13.05 6.18
N ALA A 26 8.56 -12.43 7.34
CA ALA A 26 7.62 -11.32 7.50
C ALA A 26 8.02 -10.11 6.66
N VAL A 27 9.30 -9.73 6.67
CA VAL A 27 9.82 -8.61 5.86
C VAL A 27 9.63 -8.88 4.37
N LEU A 28 9.97 -10.08 3.89
CA LEU A 28 9.79 -10.45 2.48
C LEU A 28 8.31 -10.45 2.07
N THR A 29 7.42 -10.92 2.96
CA THR A 29 5.96 -10.90 2.72
C THR A 29 5.45 -9.47 2.58
N VAL A 30 5.87 -8.57 3.47
CA VAL A 30 5.46 -7.16 3.41
C VAL A 30 6.02 -6.47 2.16
N ALA A 31 7.31 -6.63 1.88
CA ALA A 31 7.96 -5.95 0.76
C ALA A 31 7.47 -6.43 -0.60
N ILE A 32 7.37 -7.75 -0.80
CA ILE A 32 7.10 -8.32 -2.12
C ILE A 32 5.61 -8.48 -2.34
N LEU A 33 4.92 -9.20 -1.46
CA LEU A 33 3.51 -9.56 -1.68
C LEU A 33 2.56 -8.40 -1.38
N LEU A 34 2.82 -7.62 -0.33
CA LEU A 34 1.95 -6.48 0.00
C LEU A 34 2.28 -5.24 -0.85
N ILE A 35 3.54 -4.83 -0.92
CA ILE A 35 3.90 -3.58 -1.62
C ILE A 35 3.97 -3.81 -3.13
N MET A 36 4.84 -4.70 -3.61
CA MET A 36 5.10 -4.80 -5.06
C MET A 36 3.90 -5.38 -5.81
N GLU A 37 3.35 -6.51 -5.36
CA GLU A 37 2.19 -7.13 -5.98
C GLU A 37 0.89 -6.33 -5.70
N GLY A 38 0.71 -5.84 -4.47
CA GLY A 38 -0.46 -5.05 -4.10
C GLY A 38 -0.55 -3.71 -4.86
N LEU A 39 0.57 -3.01 -5.07
CA LEU A 39 0.59 -1.78 -5.86
C LEU A 39 0.29 -2.05 -7.34
N SER A 40 0.81 -3.14 -7.90
CA SER A 40 0.51 -3.56 -9.27
C SER A 40 -1.00 -3.80 -9.47
N ALA A 41 -1.62 -4.56 -8.56
CA ALA A 41 -3.05 -4.81 -8.58
C ALA A 41 -3.88 -3.52 -8.37
N PHE A 42 -3.43 -2.64 -7.48
CA PHE A 42 -4.07 -1.33 -7.24
C PHE A 42 -4.06 -0.45 -8.49
N LEU A 43 -2.92 -0.33 -9.18
CA LEU A 43 -2.81 0.47 -10.40
C LEU A 43 -3.66 -0.10 -11.53
N HIS A 44 -3.75 -1.43 -11.63
CA HIS A 44 -4.67 -2.06 -12.59
C HIS A 44 -6.13 -1.71 -12.28
N ALA A 45 -6.54 -1.83 -11.02
CA ALA A 45 -7.89 -1.44 -10.59
C ALA A 45 -8.17 0.05 -10.82
N LEU A 46 -7.18 0.92 -10.62
CA LEU A 46 -7.29 2.35 -10.90
C LEU A 46 -7.47 2.63 -12.39
N ARG A 47 -6.71 1.93 -13.26
CA ARG A 47 -6.88 2.05 -14.72
C ARG A 47 -8.29 1.67 -15.14
N LEU A 48 -8.83 0.58 -14.63
CA LEU A 48 -10.20 0.16 -14.93
C LEU A 48 -11.20 1.24 -14.48
N HIS A 49 -11.02 1.81 -13.27
CA HIS A 49 -11.86 2.93 -12.81
C HIS A 49 -11.77 4.16 -13.72
N TRP A 50 -10.57 4.55 -14.13
CA TRP A 50 -10.38 5.74 -14.94
C TRP A 50 -10.87 5.53 -16.38
N VAL A 51 -10.45 4.45 -17.04
CA VAL A 51 -10.67 4.27 -18.48
C VAL A 51 -12.00 3.59 -18.77
N GLU A 52 -12.41 2.62 -17.96
CA GLU A 52 -13.62 1.84 -18.23
C GLU A 52 -14.85 2.42 -17.53
N PHE A 53 -14.71 2.85 -16.27
CA PHE A 53 -15.84 3.39 -15.49
C PHE A 53 -16.07 4.89 -15.73
N GLN A 54 -15.07 5.75 -15.56
CA GLN A 54 -15.25 7.21 -15.71
C GLN A 54 -15.59 7.62 -17.15
N ASN A 55 -15.07 6.92 -18.16
CA ASN A 55 -15.37 7.21 -19.57
C ASN A 55 -16.86 7.04 -19.95
N LYS A 56 -17.69 6.43 -19.08
CA LYS A 56 -19.13 6.26 -19.33
C LYS A 56 -19.99 7.43 -18.83
N PHE A 57 -19.57 8.11 -17.76
CA PHE A 57 -20.44 9.07 -17.06
C PHE A 57 -19.72 10.38 -16.68
N TYR A 58 -18.40 10.38 -16.61
CA TYR A 58 -17.61 11.53 -16.19
C TYR A 58 -17.06 12.26 -17.41
N VAL A 59 -17.62 13.44 -17.70
CA VAL A 59 -17.26 14.27 -18.87
C VAL A 59 -15.98 15.09 -18.63
N GLY A 60 -15.48 15.14 -17.39
CA GLY A 60 -14.23 15.84 -17.07
C GLY A 60 -14.31 17.37 -17.16
N ALA A 61 -15.51 17.94 -17.21
CA ALA A 61 -15.73 19.39 -17.23
C ALA A 61 -15.90 19.94 -15.80
N GLY A 62 -15.25 21.06 -15.50
CA GLY A 62 -15.38 21.77 -14.23
C GLY A 62 -14.08 22.45 -13.82
N TYR A 63 -14.16 23.30 -12.81
CA TYR A 63 -13.01 23.82 -12.08
C TYR A 63 -13.07 23.30 -10.64
N LYS A 64 -11.91 23.06 -10.03
CA LYS A 64 -11.84 22.67 -8.62
C LYS A 64 -12.35 23.84 -7.79
N PHE A 65 -13.47 23.65 -7.10
CA PHE A 65 -14.00 24.68 -6.21
C PHE A 65 -13.05 24.87 -5.03
N SER A 66 -12.39 26.02 -4.97
CA SER A 66 -11.58 26.45 -3.83
C SER A 66 -12.32 27.55 -3.08
N PRO A 67 -12.97 27.24 -1.94
CA PRO A 67 -13.66 28.26 -1.16
C PRO A 67 -12.66 29.20 -0.50
N PHE A 68 -13.08 30.45 -0.31
CA PHE A 68 -12.35 31.39 0.52
C PHE A 68 -12.32 30.87 1.98
N SER A 69 -11.13 30.51 2.45
CA SER A 69 -10.91 29.97 3.79
C SER A 69 -9.68 30.62 4.39
N PHE A 70 -9.84 31.23 5.57
CA PHE A 70 -8.74 31.82 6.32
C PHE A 70 -7.65 30.81 6.68
N LYS A 71 -7.98 29.50 6.75
CA LYS A 71 -6.98 28.44 6.97
C LYS A 71 -6.04 28.27 5.78
N ASN A 72 -6.57 28.37 4.55
CA ASN A 72 -5.77 28.22 3.33
C ASN A 72 -4.84 29.43 3.13
N ILE A 73 -5.28 30.62 3.56
CA ILE A 73 -4.49 31.85 3.51
C ILE A 73 -3.35 31.81 4.54
N LEU A 74 -3.63 31.29 5.74
CA LEU A 74 -2.63 31.16 6.80
C LEU A 74 -1.54 30.11 6.47
N ASP A 75 -1.93 29.07 5.74
CA ASP A 75 -1.05 27.97 5.29
C ASP A 75 -0.27 28.32 3.99
N GLY A 76 -0.58 29.45 3.34
CA GLY A 76 0.10 29.91 2.11
C GLY A 76 -0.24 29.10 0.85
N THR A 77 -1.19 28.16 0.93
CA THR A 77 -1.67 27.31 -0.17
C THR A 77 -2.76 27.99 -1.00
N VAL A 78 -2.66 29.30 -1.19
CA VAL A 78 -3.50 30.02 -2.15
C VAL A 78 -2.96 29.69 -3.54
N GLU A 79 -3.40 28.55 -4.08
CA GLU A 79 -3.28 28.24 -5.50
C GLU A 79 -4.12 29.30 -6.25
N GLU A 80 -3.44 30.21 -6.99
CA GLU A 80 -4.08 31.12 -7.96
C GLU A 80 -4.89 30.35 -9.01
#